data_AF-A0AA96VPP0-F1
#
_entry.id   AF-A0AA96VPP0-F1
#
_cell.length_a   1.000
_cell.length_b   1.000
_cell.length_c   1.000
_cell.angle_alpha   90.00
_cell.angle_beta   90.00
_cell.angle_gamma   90.00
#
_symmetry.space_group_name_H-M   'P 1'
#
loop_
_entity.id
_entity.type
_entity.pdbx_description
1 polymer ?
#
loop_
_entity_poly.entity_id
_entity_poly.type
_entity_poly.pdbx_seq_one_letter_code
_entity_poly.pdbx_strand_id
1 'polypeptide(L)'
;MKKLVLVALLSLNVFAGTPLCDSGKVIKLLSDDNVGNRHQRFIVKLASGKTLLIAHNIDLAPKVTTLQEGGVVKFCGDLETNDKGGVVHWTHRDPYNKHVAGYLEYNGQKYE
;
A
#
# COMPACT_ATOMS: atom_id res chain seq x y z
N MET A 1 -36.15 9.94 -31.10
CA MET A 1 -35.33 9.06 -30.23
C MET A 1 -33.88 9.53 -30.29
N LYS A 2 -33.43 10.37 -29.35
CA LYS A 2 -32.02 10.80 -29.24
C LYS A 2 -31.38 9.93 -28.17
N LYS A 3 -30.41 9.09 -28.55
CA LYS A 3 -29.61 8.35 -27.57
C LYS A 3 -28.70 9.35 -26.83
N LEU A 4 -29.01 9.60 -25.57
CA LEU A 4 -28.10 10.25 -24.63
C LEU A 4 -26.93 9.27 -24.41
N VAL A 5 -25.75 9.59 -24.92
CA VAL A 5 -24.53 8.91 -24.49
C VAL A 5 -23.99 9.74 -23.34
N LEU A 6 -24.26 9.28 -22.11
CA LEU A 6 -23.63 9.83 -20.91
C LEU A 6 -22.21 9.27 -20.86
N VAL A 7 -21.26 9.94 -21.51
CA VAL A 7 -19.85 9.69 -21.27
C VAL A 7 -19.51 10.37 -19.94
N ALA A 8 -19.56 9.61 -18.85
CA ALA A 8 -18.94 10.03 -17.60
C ALA A 8 -17.41 9.94 -17.78
N LEU A 9 -16.83 10.99 -18.36
CA LEU A 9 -15.40 11.28 -18.22
C LEU A 9 -15.16 11.67 -16.76
N LEU A 10 -14.97 10.67 -15.90
CA LEU A 10 -14.23 10.90 -14.65
C LEU A 10 -12.80 11.22 -15.05
N SER A 11 -12.51 12.51 -15.17
CA SER A 11 -11.16 13.03 -15.20
C SER A 11 -10.42 12.51 -13.96
N LEU A 12 -9.57 11.49 -14.16
CA LEU A 12 -8.57 11.04 -13.20
C LEU A 12 -7.49 12.12 -13.07
N ASN A 13 -7.86 13.24 -12.47
CA ASN A 13 -6.91 14.17 -11.88
C ASN A 13 -6.83 13.83 -10.40
N VAL A 14 -5.68 13.25 -10.03
CA VAL A 14 -5.00 13.48 -8.75
C VAL A 14 -5.78 13.10 -7.48
N PHE A 15 -5.83 11.80 -7.16
CA PHE A 15 -5.72 11.42 -5.75
C PHE A 15 -4.39 10.69 -5.61
N ALA A 16 -3.32 11.45 -5.35
CA ALA A 16 -2.27 10.89 -4.50
C ALA A 16 -2.97 10.54 -3.19
N GLY A 17 -2.78 9.32 -2.68
CA GLY A 17 -3.42 8.90 -1.45
C GLY A 17 -3.00 9.82 -0.31
N THR A 18 -3.65 9.74 0.85
CA THR A 18 -3.23 10.56 1.98
C THR A 18 -1.89 10.03 2.50
N PRO A 19 -0.80 10.82 2.52
CA PRO A 19 0.47 10.32 3.01
C PRO A 19 0.35 9.83 4.45
N LEU A 20 0.83 8.62 4.73
CA LEU A 20 0.76 7.97 6.02
C LEU A 20 2.09 7.27 6.34
N CYS A 21 2.66 7.65 7.47
CA CYS A 21 3.77 6.95 8.11
C CYS A 21 3.33 6.46 9.48
N ASP A 22 3.36 5.16 9.72
CA ASP A 22 2.97 4.57 11.01
C ASP A 22 3.66 3.21 11.21
N SER A 23 3.34 2.55 12.31
CA SER A 23 3.77 1.19 12.61
C SER A 23 2.60 0.33 13.05
N GLY A 24 2.67 -0.95 12.72
CA GLY A 24 1.61 -1.89 13.05
C GLY A 24 2.12 -3.32 13.20
N LYS A 25 1.40 -4.08 14.02
CA LYS A 25 1.63 -5.51 14.17
C LYS A 25 1.05 -6.22 12.96
N VAL A 26 1.83 -7.04 12.27
CA VAL A 26 1.33 -7.92 11.21
C VAL A 26 0.40 -8.94 11.85
N ILE A 27 -0.86 -8.90 11.48
CA ILE A 27 -1.88 -9.83 11.99
C ILE A 27 -2.28 -10.89 10.98
N LYS A 28 -1.93 -10.70 9.70
CA LYS A 28 -2.18 -11.68 8.66
C LYS A 28 -1.23 -11.53 7.48
N LEU A 29 -0.60 -12.61 7.05
CA LEU A 29 0.06 -12.69 5.75
C LEU A 29 -0.93 -13.14 4.68
N LEU A 30 -0.90 -12.52 3.52
CA LEU A 30 -1.73 -12.89 2.37
C LEU A 30 -0.84 -13.41 1.24
N SER A 31 -1.42 -14.18 0.33
CA SER A 31 -0.74 -14.52 -0.92
C SER A 31 -0.35 -13.25 -1.67
N ASP A 32 0.82 -13.24 -2.29
CA ASP A 32 1.22 -12.16 -3.19
C ASP A 32 0.16 -11.97 -4.27
N ASP A 33 -0.10 -10.73 -4.64
CA ASP A 33 -0.80 -10.42 -5.88
C ASP A 33 0.21 -10.48 -7.02
N ASN A 34 -0.08 -11.28 -8.04
CA ASN A 34 0.78 -11.48 -9.20
C ASN A 34 0.12 -11.02 -10.51
N VAL A 35 -0.99 -10.29 -10.44
CA VAL A 35 -1.67 -9.74 -11.62
C VAL A 35 -1.24 -8.28 -11.82
N GLY A 36 -0.68 -7.97 -12.99
CA GLY A 36 -0.10 -6.65 -13.25
C GLY A 36 1.20 -6.46 -12.47
N ASN A 37 1.38 -5.29 -11.85
CA ASN A 37 2.50 -5.08 -10.94
C ASN A 37 2.32 -5.97 -9.69
N ARG A 38 3.35 -6.73 -9.35
CA ARG A 38 3.32 -7.70 -8.27
C ARG A 38 3.37 -7.01 -6.91
N HIS A 39 2.57 -7.48 -5.96
CA HIS A 39 2.52 -6.93 -4.61
C HIS A 39 2.64 -8.01 -3.54
N GLN A 40 3.54 -7.80 -2.58
CA GLN A 40 3.45 -8.49 -1.30
C GLN A 40 2.32 -7.85 -0.49
N ARG A 41 1.44 -8.69 0.05
CA ARG A 41 0.25 -8.23 0.78
C ARG A 41 0.21 -8.79 2.19
N PHE A 42 -0.10 -7.92 3.15
CA PHE A 42 -0.30 -8.32 4.54
C PHE A 42 -1.16 -7.30 5.28
N ILE A 43 -1.83 -7.73 6.33
CA ILE A 43 -2.68 -6.86 7.15
C ILE A 43 -1.91 -6.49 8.42
N VAL A 44 -1.88 -5.20 8.72
CA VAL A 44 -1.35 -4.68 9.98
C VAL A 44 -2.48 -4.18 10.87
N LYS A 45 -2.32 -4.34 12.18
CA LYS A 45 -3.12 -3.67 13.20
C LYS A 45 -2.29 -2.57 13.84
N LEU A 46 -2.77 -1.34 13.74
CA LEU A 46 -2.15 -0.16 14.32
C LEU A 46 -2.40 -0.12 15.84
N ALA A 47 -1.65 0.72 16.55
CA ALA A 47 -1.87 0.96 17.98
C ALA A 47 -3.29 1.49 18.28
N SER A 48 -3.89 2.23 17.34
CA SER A 48 -5.29 2.71 17.41
C SER A 48 -6.33 1.59 17.32
N GLY A 49 -5.92 0.36 17.00
CA GLY A 49 -6.81 -0.78 16.78
C GLY A 49 -7.34 -0.89 15.34
N LYS A 50 -7.17 0.15 14.51
CA LYS A 50 -7.48 0.11 13.07
C LYS A 50 -6.62 -0.94 12.37
N THR A 51 -7.19 -1.55 11.33
CA THR A 51 -6.49 -2.47 10.44
C THR A 51 -6.30 -1.85 9.07
N LEU A 52 -5.12 -2.02 8.49
CA LEU A 52 -4.79 -1.59 7.13
C LEU A 52 -4.23 -2.76 6.34
N LEU A 53 -4.57 -2.84 5.06
CA LEU A 53 -3.86 -3.69 4.11
C LEU A 53 -2.61 -2.95 3.63
N ILE A 54 -1.44 -3.58 3.71
CA ILE A 54 -0.23 -3.12 3.03
C ILE A 54 -0.15 -3.82 1.68
N ALA A 55 0.01 -3.05 0.60
CA ALA A 55 0.25 -3.54 -0.76
C ALA A 55 1.62 -3.04 -1.23
N HIS A 56 2.66 -3.80 -0.93
CA HIS A 56 4.05 -3.43 -1.23
C HIS A 56 4.44 -3.94 -2.62
N ASN A 57 4.68 -3.02 -3.56
CA ASN A 57 5.05 -3.38 -4.93
C ASN A 57 6.45 -4.01 -4.97
N ILE A 58 6.51 -5.32 -5.24
CA ILE A 58 7.74 -6.11 -5.24
C ILE A 58 8.44 -6.16 -6.60
N ASP A 59 7.90 -5.47 -7.61
CA ASP A 59 8.64 -5.17 -8.84
C ASP A 59 9.56 -3.96 -8.67
N LEU A 60 9.22 -3.05 -7.75
CA LEU A 60 9.93 -1.79 -7.53
C LEU A 60 10.84 -1.82 -6.29
N ALA A 61 10.50 -2.62 -5.28
CA ALA A 61 11.29 -2.78 -4.06
C ALA A 61 11.43 -4.27 -3.67
N PRO A 62 12.47 -4.66 -2.90
CA PRO A 62 12.63 -6.05 -2.51
C PRO A 62 11.50 -6.54 -1.59
N LYS A 63 10.99 -7.75 -1.86
CA LYS A 63 10.05 -8.43 -0.96
C LYS A 63 10.65 -8.63 0.44
N VAL A 64 9.85 -8.44 1.49
CA VAL A 64 10.22 -8.80 2.86
C VAL A 64 10.04 -10.31 3.05
N THR A 65 11.03 -11.11 2.68
CA THR A 65 10.96 -12.59 2.72
C THR A 65 10.94 -13.16 4.14
N THR A 66 11.44 -12.41 5.12
CA THR A 66 11.50 -12.80 6.53
C THR A 66 10.27 -12.36 7.33
N LEU A 67 9.29 -11.72 6.68
CA LEU A 67 8.10 -11.18 7.34
C LEU A 67 7.26 -12.31 7.97
N GLN A 68 6.87 -12.12 9.22
CA GLN A 68 6.07 -13.09 9.98
C GLN A 68 4.89 -12.41 10.66
N GLU A 69 3.78 -13.15 10.79
CA GLU A 69 2.69 -12.74 11.67
C GLU A 69 3.19 -12.55 13.10
N GLY A 70 2.69 -11.52 13.76
CA GLY A 70 3.16 -11.11 15.07
C GLY A 70 4.28 -10.07 15.07
N GLY A 71 5.02 -9.95 13.97
CA GLY A 71 6.07 -8.95 13.79
C GLY A 71 5.53 -7.52 13.72
N VAL A 72 6.36 -6.53 14.08
CA VAL A 72 6.02 -5.10 13.92
C VAL A 72 6.72 -4.56 12.69
N VAL A 73 5.95 -3.96 11.80
CA VAL A 73 6.45 -3.27 10.61
C VAL A 73 6.23 -1.78 10.79
N LYS A 74 7.24 -0.97 10.49
CA LYS A 74 7.04 0.46 10.22
C LYS A 74 6.88 0.64 8.72
N PHE A 75 6.05 1.59 8.32
CA PHE A 75 5.80 1.85 6.92
C PHE A 75 5.58 3.34 6.68
N CYS A 76 5.93 3.79 5.49
CA CYS A 76 5.52 5.06 4.93
C CYS A 76 5.03 4.83 3.51
N GLY A 77 3.93 5.48 3.14
CA GLY A 77 3.35 5.42 1.81
C GLY A 77 2.08 6.23 1.77
N ASP A 78 1.19 5.89 0.84
CA ASP A 78 -0.08 6.58 0.65
C ASP A 78 -1.23 5.72 1.15
N LEU A 79 -2.14 6.30 1.91
CA LEU A 79 -3.38 5.67 2.36
C LEU A 79 -4.51 5.99 1.38
N GLU A 80 -5.11 4.92 0.84
CA GLU A 80 -6.41 4.96 0.19
C GLU A 80 -7.46 4.34 1.13
N THR A 81 -8.47 5.13 1.52
CA THR A 81 -9.51 4.67 2.43
C THR A 81 -10.60 3.89 1.71
N ASN A 82 -11.17 2.89 2.38
CA ASN A 82 -12.33 2.12 1.91
C ASN A 82 -13.12 1.58 3.11
N ASP A 83 -14.29 0.97 2.84
CA ASP A 83 -15.18 0.41 3.87
C ASP A 83 -14.56 -0.74 4.68
N LYS A 84 -13.36 -1.22 4.29
CA LYS A 84 -12.59 -2.27 4.98
C LYS A 84 -11.41 -1.73 5.78
N GLY A 85 -11.27 -0.41 5.92
CA GLY A 85 -10.25 0.28 6.72
C GLY A 85 -9.23 1.06 5.90
N GLY A 86 -8.87 0.55 4.73
CA GLY A 86 -7.94 1.21 3.79
C GLY A 86 -6.74 0.36 3.38
N VAL A 87 -6.07 0.80 2.34
CA VAL A 87 -4.87 0.20 1.76
C VAL A 87 -3.74 1.22 1.81
N VAL A 88 -2.56 0.79 2.24
CA VAL A 88 -1.33 1.54 2.08
C VAL A 88 -0.53 0.97 0.93
N HIS A 89 -0.27 1.80 -0.06
CA HIS A 89 0.58 1.53 -1.23
C HIS A 89 1.70 2.58 -1.31
N TRP A 90 2.43 2.66 -2.43
CA TRP A 90 3.59 3.55 -2.58
C TRP A 90 4.65 3.38 -1.47
N THR A 91 4.75 2.19 -0.88
CA THR A 91 5.75 1.84 0.13
C THR A 91 7.12 1.54 -0.49
N HIS A 92 7.53 2.33 -1.47
CA HIS A 92 8.77 2.23 -2.22
C HIS A 92 9.16 3.61 -2.78
N ARG A 93 10.36 3.75 -3.33
CA ARG A 93 10.73 4.95 -4.09
C ARG A 93 10.03 4.96 -5.43
N ASP A 94 9.59 6.13 -5.88
CA ASP A 94 9.19 6.30 -7.29
C ASP A 94 10.44 6.35 -8.19
N PRO A 95 10.60 5.42 -9.15
CA PRO A 95 11.74 5.41 -10.06
C PRO A 95 11.92 6.71 -10.86
N TYR A 96 10.84 7.48 -11.03
CA TYR A 96 10.85 8.75 -11.77
C TYR A 96 10.85 9.99 -10.87
N ASN A 97 10.86 9.79 -9.55
CA ASN A 97 10.91 10.86 -8.55
C ASN A 97 9.80 11.93 -8.70
N LYS A 98 8.60 11.51 -9.12
CA LYS A 98 7.39 12.33 -9.25
C LYS A 98 6.46 12.19 -8.03
N HIS A 99 6.62 11.12 -7.26
CA HIS A 99 5.88 10.84 -6.04
C HIS A 99 6.81 10.84 -4.82
N VAL A 100 6.28 11.21 -3.64
CA VAL A 100 7.02 11.08 -2.37
C VAL A 100 7.38 9.61 -2.14
N ALA A 101 8.63 9.35 -1.78
CA ALA A 101 9.11 8.00 -1.53
C ALA A 101 8.50 7.41 -0.25
N GLY A 102 8.06 6.15 -0.32
CA GLY A 102 7.69 5.35 0.84
C GLY A 102 8.67 4.22 1.09
N TYR A 103 8.39 3.41 2.11
CA TYR A 103 9.19 2.25 2.49
C TYR A 103 8.43 1.30 3.42
N LEU A 104 8.95 0.09 3.56
CA LEU A 104 8.74 -0.77 4.73
C LEU A 104 10.01 -0.87 5.56
N GLU A 105 9.90 -1.00 6.87
CA GLU A 105 11.00 -1.35 7.76
C GLU A 105 10.57 -2.50 8.67
N TYR A 106 11.36 -3.56 8.67
CA TYR A 106 11.13 -4.77 9.46
C TYR A 106 12.46 -5.28 10.03
N ASN A 107 12.51 -5.55 11.33
CA ASN A 107 13.71 -6.01 12.05
C ASN A 107 14.98 -5.17 11.76
N GLY A 108 14.82 -3.85 11.65
CA GLY A 108 15.92 -2.91 11.38
C GLY A 108 16.37 -2.82 9.92
N GLN A 109 15.76 -3.59 9.01
CA GLN A 109 16.01 -3.50 7.57
C GLN A 109 14.91 -2.70 6.88
N LYS A 110 15.31 -1.75 6.02
CA LYS A 110 14.42 -0.92 5.20
C LYS A 110 14.35 -1.45 3.78
N TYR A 111 13.14 -1.43 3.20
CA TYR A 111 12.78 -1.94 1.88
C TYR A 111 12.06 -0.82 1.12
N GLU A 112 12.66 -0.34 0.03
CA GLU A 112 12.19 0.80 -0.75
C GLU A 112 12.74 0.83 -2.18
#